data_AF-A0A3Q2P579-F1
#
_entry.id   AF-A0A3Q2P579-F1
#
_cell.length_a   1.000
_cell.length_b   1.000
_cell.length_c   1.000
_cell.angle_alpha   90.00
_cell.angle_beta   90.00
_cell.angle_gamma   90.00
#
_symmetry.space_group_name_H-M   'P 1'
#
loop_
_entity.id
_entity.type
_entity.pdbx_description
1 polymer ?
#
loop_
_entity_poly.entity_id
_entity_poly.type
_entity_poly.pdbx_seq_one_letter_code
_entity_poly.pdbx_strand_id
1 'polypeptide(L)'
;GGSPVHTAFLFPHKRDKQELKQLKANQTLLLEEIYNLTDLNKKVSSDLNIQVQNLTQEKENLRLQNQNLTTELDEVKNETQKLQKEIKNLKGQIETMDRHRNEQNASQAHPNCSSCQKGWTHSQSSCYSVNNAKPEDQKTWKEAREDCRGKSSHLTVKFVKDNSWNEKTIKGYWIGLRAVGREWRWIDGSELTNQ
;
A
#
# COMPACT_ATOMS: atom_id res chain seq x y z
N GLY A 1 111.39 61.88 22.31
CA GLY A 1 110.47 60.84 21.81
C GLY A 1 111.08 59.48 22.10
N GLY A 2 110.35 58.42 22.42
CA GLY A 2 108.93 58.24 22.72
C GLY A 2 108.83 56.91 23.48
N SER A 3 107.93 56.82 24.45
CA SER A 3 107.76 55.59 25.26
C SER A 3 107.13 54.48 24.41
N PRO A 4 107.54 53.20 24.58
CA PRO A 4 106.94 52.10 23.84
C PRO A 4 105.51 51.85 24.33
N VAL A 5 104.56 52.01 23.43
CA VAL A 5 103.16 51.61 23.63
C VAL A 5 103.12 50.08 23.64
N HIS A 6 102.92 49.47 24.81
CA HIS A 6 102.65 48.03 24.90
C HIS A 6 101.22 47.78 24.42
N THR A 7 101.09 47.20 23.23
CA THR A 7 99.80 46.74 22.71
C THR A 7 99.51 45.35 23.28
N ALA A 8 98.54 45.24 24.17
CA ALA A 8 98.07 43.95 24.66
C ALA A 8 97.19 43.30 23.58
N PHE A 9 97.66 42.19 23.00
CA PHE A 9 96.84 41.35 22.14
C PHE A 9 95.95 40.45 23.00
N LEU A 10 94.64 40.73 23.00
CA LEU A 10 93.64 39.83 23.57
C LEU A 10 93.52 38.59 22.66
N PHE A 11 94.14 37.48 23.05
CA PHE A 11 93.88 36.18 22.43
C PHE A 11 92.55 35.62 22.94
N PRO A 12 91.62 35.21 22.05
CA PRO A 12 90.35 34.65 22.49
C PRO A 12 90.59 33.43 23.38
N HIS A 13 89.92 33.40 24.54
CA HIS A 13 90.13 32.37 25.55
C HIS A 13 89.64 31.02 24.98
N LYS A 14 90.32 29.90 25.32
CA LYS A 14 89.93 28.55 24.83
C LYS A 14 88.46 28.21 25.11
N ARG A 15 87.89 28.79 26.17
CA ARG A 15 86.49 28.61 26.61
C ARG A 15 85.52 29.23 25.61
N ASP A 16 85.76 30.46 25.15
CA ASP A 16 84.95 31.19 24.17
C ASP A 16 84.85 30.45 22.83
N LYS A 17 85.94 29.80 22.39
CA LYS A 17 85.94 28.98 21.15
C LYS A 17 85.04 27.76 21.26
N GLN A 18 84.92 27.17 22.45
CA GLN A 18 84.10 25.99 22.67
C GLN A 18 82.61 26.34 22.78
N GLU A 19 82.30 27.44 23.46
CA GLU A 19 80.96 28.03 23.51
C GLU A 19 80.46 28.40 22.10
N LEU A 20 81.31 29.02 21.28
CA LEU A 20 80.97 29.34 19.89
C LEU A 20 80.67 28.09 19.06
N LYS A 21 81.40 26.98 19.29
CA LYS A 21 81.16 25.72 18.58
C LYS A 21 79.82 25.11 19.00
N GLN A 22 79.49 25.14 20.29
CA GLN A 22 78.20 24.68 20.80
C GLN A 22 77.05 25.55 20.27
N LEU A 23 77.21 26.87 20.26
CA LEU A 23 76.18 27.79 19.75
C LEU A 23 75.87 27.54 18.27
N LYS A 24 76.89 27.29 17.44
CA LYS A 24 76.70 26.93 16.03
C LYS A 24 75.95 25.62 15.85
N ALA A 25 76.29 24.59 16.63
CA ALA A 25 75.59 23.31 16.58
C ALA A 25 74.10 23.47 16.98
N ASN A 26 73.85 24.21 18.06
CA ASN A 26 72.48 24.51 18.50
C ASN A 26 71.71 25.31 17.45
N GLN A 27 72.35 26.27 16.79
CA GLN A 27 71.73 27.03 15.70
C GLN A 27 71.33 26.13 14.52
N THR A 28 72.16 25.17 14.14
CA THR A 28 71.84 24.22 13.06
C THR A 28 70.66 23.32 13.43
N LEU A 29 70.64 22.78 14.66
CA LEU A 29 69.51 21.98 15.16
C LEU A 29 68.20 22.78 15.17
N LEU A 30 68.25 24.04 15.61
CA LEU A 30 67.08 24.92 15.63
C LEU A 30 66.53 25.17 14.21
N LEU A 31 67.42 25.31 13.22
CA LEU A 31 67.02 25.53 11.83
C LEU A 31 66.33 24.30 11.23
N GLU A 32 66.82 23.10 11.53
CA GLU A 32 66.17 21.85 11.11
C GLU A 32 64.78 21.70 11.74
N GLU A 33 64.64 22.02 13.02
CA GLU A 33 63.34 21.96 13.71
C GLU A 33 62.33 22.96 13.13
N ILE A 34 62.77 24.20 12.85
CA ILE A 34 61.92 25.21 12.18
C ILE A 34 61.48 24.72 10.79
N TYR A 35 62.38 24.10 10.02
CA TYR A 35 62.04 23.55 8.72
C TYR A 35 60.98 22.45 8.82
N ASN A 36 61.16 21.50 9.73
CA ASN A 36 60.20 20.41 9.98
C ASN A 36 58.84 20.94 10.43
N LEU A 37 58.82 21.91 11.34
CA LEU A 37 57.58 22.55 11.80
C LEU A 37 56.87 23.29 10.66
N THR A 38 57.62 23.93 9.77
CA THR A 38 57.07 24.63 8.60
C THR A 38 56.42 23.64 7.63
N ASP A 39 57.07 22.52 7.37
CA ASP A 39 56.53 21.47 6.49
C ASP A 39 55.28 20.82 7.09
N LEU A 40 55.33 20.47 8.38
CA LEU A 40 54.19 19.91 9.09
C LEU A 40 52.99 20.87 9.08
N ASN A 41 53.23 22.16 9.31
CA ASN A 41 52.18 23.17 9.28
C ASN A 41 51.55 23.33 7.90
N LYS A 42 52.35 23.24 6.82
CA LYS A 42 51.83 23.22 5.45
C LYS A 42 50.96 22.00 5.20
N LYS A 43 51.41 20.82 5.62
CA LYS A 43 50.64 19.58 5.46
C LYS A 43 49.31 19.64 6.21
N VAL A 44 49.32 20.05 7.48
CA VAL A 44 48.11 20.21 8.29
C VAL A 44 47.17 21.25 7.67
N SER A 45 47.70 22.37 7.16
CA SER A 45 46.88 23.39 6.49
C SER A 45 46.21 22.85 5.21
N SER A 46 46.94 22.03 4.44
CA SER A 46 46.41 21.38 3.25
C SER A 46 45.31 20.38 3.60
N ASP A 47 45.55 19.50 4.56
CA ASP A 47 44.58 18.48 5.00
C ASP A 47 43.31 19.14 5.56
N LEU A 48 43.46 20.20 6.34
CA LEU A 48 42.35 20.97 6.88
C LEU A 48 41.53 21.61 5.76
N ASN A 49 42.18 22.18 4.74
CA ASN A 49 41.48 22.78 3.61
C ASN A 49 40.66 21.75 2.81
N ILE A 50 41.22 20.55 2.60
CA ILE A 50 40.51 19.45 1.95
C ILE A 50 39.28 19.02 2.76
N GLN A 51 39.43 18.89 4.09
CA GLN A 51 38.31 18.54 4.97
C GLN A 51 37.20 19.61 4.91
N VAL A 52 37.56 20.89 4.95
CA VAL A 52 36.60 22.00 4.84
C VAL A 52 35.85 21.97 3.50
N GLN A 53 36.56 21.68 2.40
CA GLN A 53 35.93 21.55 1.08
C GLN A 53 34.96 20.37 1.02
N ASN A 54 35.36 19.20 1.53
CA ASN A 54 34.52 18.02 1.56
C ASN A 54 33.25 18.24 2.40
N LEU A 55 33.39 18.81 3.59
CA LEU A 55 32.25 19.13 4.47
C LEU A 55 31.32 20.19 3.85
N THR A 56 31.89 21.17 3.14
CA THR A 56 31.11 22.17 2.43
C THR A 56 30.29 21.54 1.30
N GLN A 57 30.90 20.63 0.52
CA GLN A 57 30.20 19.90 -0.54
C GLN A 57 29.08 19.01 0.02
N GLU A 58 29.35 18.29 1.10
CA GLU A 58 28.36 17.44 1.76
C GLU A 58 27.17 18.26 2.28
N LYS A 59 27.45 19.42 2.89
CA LYS A 59 26.41 20.34 3.35
C LYS A 59 25.50 20.82 2.22
N GLU A 60 26.05 21.18 1.07
CA GLU A 60 25.25 21.61 -0.08
C GLU A 60 24.44 20.45 -0.67
N ASN A 61 25.01 19.24 -0.73
CA ASN A 61 24.28 18.05 -1.16
C ASN A 61 23.08 17.76 -0.25
N LEU A 62 23.28 17.81 1.07
CA LEU A 62 22.20 17.64 2.05
C LEU A 62 21.15 18.75 1.96
N ARG A 63 21.58 19.99 1.68
CA ARG A 63 20.67 21.11 1.47
C ARG A 63 19.75 20.86 0.27
N LEU A 64 20.29 20.41 -0.86
CA LEU A 64 19.53 20.10 -2.06
C LEU A 64 18.56 18.93 -1.83
N GLN A 65 19.01 17.87 -1.14
CA GLN A 65 18.12 16.75 -0.79
C GLN A 65 16.95 17.19 0.09
N ASN A 66 17.20 18.02 1.10
CA ASN A 66 16.14 18.55 1.97
C ASN A 66 15.16 19.45 1.20
N GLN A 67 15.64 20.22 0.22
CA GLN A 67 14.77 21.01 -0.65
C GLN A 67 13.87 20.11 -1.50
N ASN A 68 14.43 19.06 -2.14
CA ASN A 68 13.66 18.12 -2.93
C ASN A 68 12.58 17.41 -2.09
N LEU A 69 12.95 16.91 -0.91
CA LEU A 69 12.01 16.27 0.01
C LEU A 69 10.89 17.22 0.47
N THR A 70 11.20 18.51 0.63
CA THR A 70 10.19 19.53 0.97
C THR A 70 9.18 19.69 -0.17
N THR A 71 9.66 19.75 -1.42
CA THR A 71 8.79 19.85 -2.60
C THR A 71 7.91 18.60 -2.76
N GLU A 72 8.48 17.40 -2.64
CA GLU A 72 7.71 16.14 -2.70
C GLU A 72 6.64 16.07 -1.59
N LEU A 73 6.97 16.54 -0.39
CA LEU A 73 6.02 16.57 0.72
C LEU A 73 4.83 17.50 0.44
N ASP A 74 5.07 18.66 -0.16
CA ASP A 74 4.02 19.61 -0.54
C ASP A 74 3.13 19.06 -1.66
N GLU A 75 3.71 18.36 -2.63
CA GLU A 75 2.95 17.71 -3.72
C GLU A 75 2.03 16.61 -3.17
N VAL A 76 2.57 15.68 -2.38
CA VAL A 76 1.79 14.59 -1.76
C VAL A 76 0.68 15.14 -0.86
N LYS A 77 0.96 16.23 -0.13
CA LYS A 77 -0.04 16.91 0.71
C LYS A 77 -1.18 17.50 -0.12
N ASN A 78 -0.87 18.14 -1.25
CA ASN A 78 -1.88 18.68 -2.15
C ASN A 78 -2.78 17.58 -2.75
N GLU A 79 -2.18 16.47 -3.18
CA GLU A 79 -2.94 15.31 -3.68
C GLU A 79 -3.84 14.71 -2.60
N THR A 80 -3.32 14.55 -1.39
CA THR A 80 -4.09 14.05 -0.24
C THR A 80 -5.31 14.93 0.04
N GLN A 81 -5.15 16.25 0.02
CA GLN A 81 -6.26 17.19 0.20
C GLN A 81 -7.28 17.10 -0.93
N LYS A 82 -6.84 16.90 -2.18
CA LYS A 82 -7.73 16.71 -3.33
C LYS A 82 -8.56 15.44 -3.17
N LEU A 83 -7.92 14.32 -2.86
CA LEU A 83 -8.60 13.04 -2.65
C LEU A 83 -9.58 13.10 -1.47
N GLN A 84 -9.24 13.79 -0.39
CA GLN A 84 -10.16 14.01 0.74
C GLN A 84 -11.43 14.78 0.32
N LYS A 85 -11.31 15.77 -0.56
CA LYS A 85 -12.47 16.49 -1.11
C LYS A 85 -13.34 15.57 -1.98
N GLU A 86 -12.72 14.76 -2.83
CA GLU A 86 -13.45 13.79 -3.68
C GLU A 86 -14.19 12.75 -2.85
N ILE A 87 -13.55 12.18 -1.82
CA ILE A 87 -14.18 11.24 -0.88
C ILE A 87 -15.40 11.89 -0.21
N LYS A 88 -15.26 13.13 0.27
CA LYS A 88 -16.37 13.86 0.90
C LYS A 88 -17.53 14.06 -0.09
N ASN A 89 -17.24 14.41 -1.33
CA ASN A 89 -18.24 14.60 -2.38
C ASN A 89 -18.97 13.28 -2.72
N LEU A 90 -18.22 12.20 -2.97
CA LEU A 90 -18.78 10.88 -3.27
C LEU A 90 -19.64 10.35 -2.11
N LYS A 91 -19.20 10.55 -0.87
CA LYS A 91 -19.98 10.19 0.31
C LYS A 91 -21.35 10.89 0.33
N GLY A 92 -21.38 12.20 0.04
CA GLY A 92 -22.65 12.95 -0.04
C GLY A 92 -23.56 12.49 -1.19
N GLN A 93 -22.98 12.06 -2.32
CA GLN A 93 -23.75 11.47 -3.41
C GLN A 93 -24.37 10.13 -3.01
N ILE A 94 -23.62 9.26 -2.33
CA ILE A 94 -24.12 7.97 -1.81
C ILE A 94 -25.28 8.21 -0.82
N GLU A 95 -25.10 9.11 0.15
CA GLU A 95 -26.14 9.45 1.13
C GLU A 95 -27.42 9.97 0.44
N THR A 96 -27.26 10.76 -0.63
CA THR A 96 -28.40 11.22 -1.43
C THR A 96 -29.07 10.06 -2.16
N MET A 97 -28.30 9.21 -2.84
CA MET A 97 -28.84 8.04 -3.54
C MET A 97 -29.59 7.10 -2.60
N ASP A 98 -29.06 6.84 -1.41
CA ASP A 98 -29.70 6.01 -0.40
C ASP A 98 -31.03 6.61 0.08
N ARG A 99 -31.08 7.93 0.27
CA ARG A 99 -32.32 8.63 0.61
C ARG A 99 -33.38 8.49 -0.48
N HIS A 100 -33.01 8.75 -1.73
CA HIS A 100 -33.93 8.59 -2.88
C HIS A 100 -34.43 7.15 -3.01
N ARG A 101 -33.56 6.15 -2.81
CA ARG A 101 -33.94 4.74 -2.83
C ARG A 101 -34.94 4.41 -1.72
N ASN A 102 -34.72 4.90 -0.51
CA ASN A 102 -35.62 4.68 0.62
C ASN A 102 -36.98 5.36 0.41
N GLU A 103 -36.99 6.59 -0.13
CA GLU A 103 -38.22 7.30 -0.50
C GLU A 103 -39.00 6.54 -1.59
N GLN A 104 -38.33 5.99 -2.61
CA GLN A 104 -38.96 5.13 -3.62
C GLN A 104 -39.52 3.84 -3.04
N ASN A 105 -38.77 3.17 -2.14
CA ASN A 105 -39.23 1.95 -1.48
C ASN A 105 -40.44 2.20 -0.56
N ALA A 106 -40.49 3.33 0.15
CA ALA A 106 -41.64 3.72 0.96
C ALA A 106 -42.87 4.04 0.09
N SER A 107 -42.66 4.61 -1.09
CA SER A 107 -43.71 4.90 -2.08
C SER A 107 -44.22 3.64 -2.80
N GLN A 108 -43.36 2.62 -2.92
CA GLN A 108 -43.66 1.32 -3.54
C GLN A 108 -44.00 0.23 -2.53
N ALA A 109 -44.14 0.56 -1.24
CA ALA A 109 -44.69 -0.33 -0.24
C ALA A 109 -46.19 -0.54 -0.50
N HIS A 110 -46.51 -1.24 -1.60
CA HIS A 110 -47.83 -1.76 -1.88
C HIS A 110 -48.19 -2.73 -0.75
N PRO A 111 -49.27 -2.50 0.00
CA PRO A 111 -49.74 -3.44 1.03
C PRO A 111 -50.23 -4.79 0.46
N ASN A 112 -50.10 -5.02 -0.86
CA ASN A 112 -50.75 -6.09 -1.61
C ASN A 112 -49.90 -6.62 -2.78
N CYS A 113 -48.61 -6.90 -2.58
CA CYS A 113 -47.87 -7.80 -3.51
C CYS A 113 -48.23 -9.28 -3.27
N SER A 114 -49.53 -9.58 -3.27
CA SER A 114 -50.10 -10.87 -2.85
C SER A 114 -51.04 -11.47 -3.90
N SER A 115 -50.76 -11.27 -5.18
CA SER A 115 -51.41 -12.07 -6.23
C SER A 115 -50.36 -12.78 -7.08
N CYS A 116 -50.17 -14.07 -6.80
CA CYS A 116 -49.53 -14.96 -7.76
C CYS A 116 -50.32 -14.96 -9.07
N GLN A 117 -49.65 -15.26 -10.18
CA GLN A 117 -50.31 -15.47 -11.46
C GLN A 117 -51.47 -16.47 -11.31
N LYS A 118 -52.55 -16.28 -12.07
CA LYS A 118 -53.73 -17.17 -12.01
C LYS A 118 -53.30 -18.64 -12.18
N GLY A 119 -53.64 -19.49 -11.21
CA GLY A 119 -53.25 -20.91 -11.19
C GLY A 119 -51.93 -21.23 -10.46
N TRP A 120 -51.31 -20.23 -9.83
CA TRP A 120 -50.11 -20.41 -9.01
C TRP A 120 -50.45 -20.27 -7.53
N THR A 121 -49.84 -21.12 -6.71
CA THR A 121 -50.01 -21.13 -5.26
C THR A 121 -48.95 -20.24 -4.61
N HIS A 122 -49.39 -19.29 -3.79
CA HIS A 122 -48.49 -18.50 -2.95
C HIS A 122 -48.04 -19.34 -1.74
N SER A 123 -46.73 -19.43 -1.52
CA SER A 123 -46.17 -20.01 -0.29
C SER A 123 -44.93 -19.24 0.13
N GLN A 124 -44.88 -18.83 1.39
CA GLN A 124 -43.86 -17.93 1.95
C GLN A 124 -43.75 -16.62 1.16
N SER A 125 -42.66 -16.41 0.43
CA SER A 125 -42.37 -15.23 -0.38
C SER A 125 -42.29 -15.56 -1.88
N SER A 126 -42.90 -16.66 -2.32
CA SER A 126 -42.79 -17.15 -3.70
C SER A 126 -44.09 -17.77 -4.21
N CYS A 127 -44.23 -17.78 -5.54
CA CYS A 127 -45.35 -18.38 -6.25
C CYS A 127 -44.90 -19.70 -6.90
N TYR A 128 -45.70 -20.75 -6.75
CA TYR A 128 -45.40 -22.08 -7.26
C TYR A 128 -46.49 -22.56 -8.22
N SER A 129 -46.09 -23.21 -9.30
CA SER A 129 -46.98 -23.93 -10.21
C SER A 129 -46.51 -25.37 -10.29
N VAL A 130 -47.47 -26.30 -10.29
CA VAL A 130 -47.21 -27.73 -10.38
C VAL A 130 -47.78 -28.23 -11.70
N ASN A 131 -47.01 -29.06 -12.41
CA ASN A 131 -47.44 -29.68 -13.65
C ASN A 131 -47.72 -31.18 -13.41
N ASN A 132 -49.00 -31.52 -13.25
CA ASN A 132 -49.47 -32.89 -12.98
C ASN A 132 -49.83 -33.60 -14.29
N ALA A 133 -48.83 -33.81 -15.14
CA ALA A 133 -49.01 -34.53 -16.39
C ALA A 133 -49.28 -36.03 -16.16
N LYS A 134 -50.10 -36.65 -17.02
CA LYS A 134 -50.30 -38.11 -17.03
C LYS A 134 -48.99 -38.83 -17.35
N PRO A 135 -48.79 -40.11 -16.95
CA PRO A 135 -47.54 -40.84 -17.16
C PRO A 135 -46.99 -40.76 -18.60
N GLU A 136 -47.85 -40.85 -19.60
CA GLU A 136 -47.51 -40.73 -21.03
C GLU A 136 -46.99 -39.34 -21.44
N ASP A 137 -47.34 -38.29 -20.69
CA ASP A 137 -47.00 -36.89 -20.96
C ASP A 137 -45.94 -36.35 -19.97
N GLN A 138 -45.35 -37.21 -19.14
CA GLN A 138 -44.35 -36.79 -18.15
C GLN A 138 -43.06 -36.32 -18.84
N LYS A 139 -42.67 -35.08 -18.53
CA LYS A 139 -41.46 -34.45 -19.05
C LYS A 139 -40.20 -35.02 -18.37
N THR A 140 -39.10 -35.06 -19.11
CA THR A 140 -37.75 -35.22 -18.52
C THR A 140 -37.38 -33.99 -17.69
N TRP A 141 -36.35 -34.10 -16.83
CA TRP A 141 -35.86 -32.95 -16.04
C TRP A 141 -35.51 -31.74 -16.91
N LYS A 142 -34.89 -31.97 -18.09
CA LYS A 142 -34.50 -30.90 -19.00
C LYS A 142 -35.72 -30.20 -19.60
N GLU A 143 -36.72 -30.96 -20.02
CA GLU A 143 -37.96 -30.41 -20.57
C GLU A 143 -38.80 -29.69 -19.50
N ALA A 144 -38.79 -30.19 -18.27
CA ALA A 144 -39.42 -29.50 -17.13
C ALA A 144 -38.74 -28.15 -16.84
N ARG A 145 -37.40 -28.08 -16.92
CA ARG A 145 -36.66 -26.81 -16.78
C ARG A 145 -37.03 -25.81 -17.87
N GLU A 146 -37.10 -26.25 -19.13
CA GLU A 146 -37.49 -25.36 -20.23
C GLU A 146 -38.96 -24.95 -20.15
N ASP A 147 -39.86 -25.83 -19.68
CA ASP A 147 -41.25 -25.48 -19.41
C ASP A 147 -41.38 -24.35 -18.37
N CYS A 148 -40.64 -24.44 -17.26
CA CYS A 148 -40.58 -23.37 -16.27
C CYS A 148 -40.04 -22.07 -16.88
N ARG A 149 -38.95 -22.13 -17.66
CA ARG A 149 -38.39 -20.94 -18.32
C ARG A 149 -39.37 -20.29 -19.30
N GLY A 150 -40.15 -21.10 -20.03
CA GLY A 150 -41.23 -20.61 -20.91
C GLY A 150 -42.36 -19.88 -20.16
N LYS A 151 -42.52 -20.15 -18.86
CA LYS A 151 -43.46 -19.48 -17.95
C LYS A 151 -42.81 -18.35 -17.14
N SER A 152 -41.63 -17.88 -17.56
CA SER A 152 -40.84 -16.88 -16.83
C SER A 152 -40.53 -17.29 -15.38
N SER A 153 -40.28 -18.59 -15.17
CA SER A 153 -39.98 -19.16 -13.85
C SER A 153 -38.85 -20.18 -13.90
N HIS A 154 -38.56 -20.78 -12.75
CA HIS A 154 -37.50 -21.77 -12.59
C HIS A 154 -38.01 -22.97 -11.78
N LEU A 155 -37.39 -24.13 -11.97
CA LEU A 155 -37.61 -25.28 -11.08
C LEU A 155 -37.25 -24.89 -9.64
N THR A 156 -38.07 -25.28 -8.68
CA THR A 156 -37.89 -24.84 -7.29
C THR A 156 -36.60 -25.36 -6.67
N VAL A 157 -35.90 -24.50 -5.91
CA VAL A 157 -34.77 -24.85 -5.04
C VAL A 157 -35.18 -25.08 -3.59
N LYS A 158 -36.47 -24.90 -3.26
CA LYS A 158 -37.05 -25.15 -1.94
C LYS A 158 -38.00 -26.34 -1.98
N PHE A 159 -37.89 -27.22 -0.99
CA PHE A 159 -38.86 -28.29 -0.77
C PHE A 159 -40.15 -27.71 -0.18
N VAL A 160 -41.23 -27.69 -0.94
CA VAL A 160 -42.54 -27.28 -0.43
C VAL A 160 -43.19 -28.49 0.25
N LYS A 161 -42.96 -28.62 1.57
CA LYS A 161 -43.36 -29.78 2.38
C LYS A 161 -44.88 -30.00 2.45
N ASP A 162 -45.67 -28.92 2.32
CA ASP A 162 -47.14 -28.97 2.47
C ASP A 162 -47.87 -29.52 1.24
N ASN A 163 -47.14 -29.75 0.15
CA ASN A 163 -47.66 -30.26 -1.10
C ASN A 163 -47.32 -31.76 -1.26
N SER A 164 -47.46 -32.55 -0.20
CA SER A 164 -47.47 -34.02 -0.29
C SER A 164 -48.76 -34.46 -0.99
N TRP A 165 -48.77 -34.39 -2.32
CA TRP A 165 -49.96 -34.71 -3.14
C TRP A 165 -50.19 -36.23 -3.12
N ASN A 166 -51.33 -36.63 -2.55
CA ASN A 166 -51.79 -38.01 -2.35
C ASN A 166 -52.27 -38.69 -3.64
N GLU A 167 -51.54 -38.53 -4.75
CA GLU A 167 -51.83 -39.28 -5.97
C GLU A 167 -51.02 -40.57 -5.96
N LYS A 168 -51.70 -41.72 -5.82
CA LYS A 168 -51.11 -43.06 -5.76
C LYS A 168 -50.23 -43.43 -6.98
N THR A 169 -50.18 -42.57 -8.00
CA THR A 169 -49.53 -42.76 -9.30
C THR A 169 -48.32 -41.85 -9.55
N ILE A 170 -48.16 -40.73 -8.85
CA ILE A 170 -47.04 -39.79 -9.06
C ILE A 170 -46.03 -39.92 -7.93
N LYS A 171 -44.80 -40.36 -8.24
CA LYS A 171 -43.73 -40.60 -7.25
C LYS A 171 -42.98 -39.33 -6.83
N GLY A 172 -43.21 -38.20 -7.51
CA GLY A 172 -42.59 -36.92 -7.19
C GLY A 172 -42.57 -35.96 -8.38
N TYR A 173 -42.04 -34.76 -8.15
CA TYR A 173 -41.88 -33.71 -9.17
C TYR A 173 -40.41 -33.43 -9.44
N TRP A 174 -40.10 -33.00 -10.66
CA TRP A 174 -38.79 -32.42 -10.94
C TRP A 174 -38.61 -31.12 -10.16
N ILE A 175 -37.48 -31.01 -9.47
CA ILE A 175 -37.03 -29.82 -8.76
C ILE A 175 -35.70 -29.33 -9.35
N GLY A 176 -35.24 -28.17 -8.90
CA GLY A 176 -34.02 -27.53 -9.38
C GLY A 176 -32.72 -28.25 -9.03
N LEU A 177 -32.78 -29.50 -8.55
CA LEU A 177 -31.63 -30.29 -8.15
C LEU A 177 -31.26 -31.30 -9.25
N ARG A 178 -29.99 -31.36 -9.63
CA ARG A 178 -29.49 -32.32 -10.62
C ARG A 178 -28.04 -32.73 -10.35
N ALA A 179 -27.70 -33.97 -10.70
CA ALA A 179 -26.32 -34.44 -10.72
C ALA A 179 -25.54 -33.82 -11.91
N VAL A 180 -24.42 -33.18 -11.60
CA VAL A 180 -23.44 -32.65 -12.56
C VAL A 180 -22.10 -33.29 -12.23
N GLY A 181 -21.64 -34.23 -13.06
CA GLY A 181 -20.47 -35.05 -12.74
C GLY A 181 -20.75 -35.98 -11.56
N ARG A 182 -19.97 -35.88 -10.48
CA ARG A 182 -20.12 -36.68 -9.24
C ARG A 182 -20.87 -35.94 -8.12
N GLU A 183 -21.34 -34.72 -8.37
CA GLU A 183 -21.91 -33.83 -7.36
C GLU A 183 -23.35 -33.46 -7.68
N TRP A 184 -24.16 -33.27 -6.63
CA TRP A 184 -25.52 -32.73 -6.75
C TRP A 184 -25.48 -31.21 -6.63
N ARG A 185 -26.03 -30.51 -7.64
CA ARG A 185 -26.06 -29.05 -7.70
C ARG A 185 -27.47 -28.54 -7.95
N TRP A 186 -27.79 -27.42 -7.32
CA TRP A 186 -28.98 -26.65 -7.61
C TRP A 186 -28.80 -25.82 -8.89
N ILE A 187 -29.92 -25.46 -9.53
CA ILE A 187 -29.91 -24.64 -10.76
C ILE A 187 -29.33 -23.22 -10.56
N ASP A 188 -29.20 -22.74 -9.32
CA ASP A 188 -28.55 -21.47 -8.96
C ASP A 188 -27.02 -21.60 -8.81
N GLY A 189 -26.48 -22.81 -8.96
CA GLY A 189 -25.05 -23.11 -8.86
C GLY A 189 -24.59 -23.57 -7.49
N SER A 190 -25.44 -23.48 -6.46
CA SER A 190 -25.11 -23.94 -5.11
C SER A 190 -25.02 -25.48 -5.04
N GLU A 191 -24.12 -25.99 -4.21
CA GLU A 191 -23.97 -27.42 -3.96
C GLU A 191 -25.02 -27.89 -2.95
N LEU A 192 -25.48 -29.13 -3.10
CA LEU A 192 -26.29 -29.77 -2.07
C LEU A 192 -25.40 -30.09 -0.87
N THR A 193 -25.33 -29.19 0.10
CA THR A 193 -24.65 -29.45 1.37
C THR A 193 -25.55 -30.31 2.26
N ASN A 194 -24.97 -31.34 2.89
CA ASN A 194 -25.65 -32.09 3.94
C ASN A 194 -25.91 -31.13 5.11
N GLN A 195 -27.18 -30.83 5.40
CA GLN A 195 -27.60 -30.23 6.67
C GLN A 195 -28.00 -31.34 7.65
#